data_AF-A5Z807-F1
#
_entry.id   AF-A5Z807-F1
#
_cell.length_a   1.000
_cell.length_b   1.000
_cell.length_c   1.000
_cell.angle_alpha   90.00
_cell.angle_beta   90.00
_cell.angle_gamma   90.00
#
_symmetry.space_group_name_H-M   'P 1'
#
loop_
_entity.id
_entity.type
_entity.pdbx_description
1 polymer ?
#
loop_
_entity_poly.entity_id
_entity_poly.type
_entity_poly.pdbx_seq_one_letter_code
_entity_poly.pdbx_strand_id
1 'polypeptide(L)'
;MFCDYIGKFSKWNSWGLYTVSLIFTIIFYKYDIISVLILAIFFVIYLVRIVYAVMHNSKINSIIYDGDTVDYSESKKVCADNCADIVAMLVYVIIFLSKNPQIAKLLTSDSIALVLFYSLIYFMFVYYSIKNDYVILKICTLLCSTIQGVMFLLVMITIPLQSLVYSMENQKLIIETIPIDRDSFCSSIIIIGHMLEKHPLYTFIPLIISIILYTVYICMSPGFQLGKIKIAMQIVNILIATISIIMFFGADYLNEYVNQFKKSIMLGNNNNYAFKSWEMEILKYIKNFETVNIKNLVYLLVVPYSGGILYANLIVELKIRYIKRKTNTILENMLDNKKIENKERKRYFYYGGDKVHYKLCRKFEDEKDKVD
;
A
#
# COMPACT_ATOMS: atom_id res chain seq x y z
N MET A 1 -13.34 -31.58 14.71
CA MET A 1 -14.66 -31.09 14.26
C MET A 1 -14.72 -29.57 14.05
N PHE A 2 -14.73 -28.70 15.07
CA PHE A 2 -14.77 -27.23 14.84
C PHE A 2 -13.55 -26.72 14.05
N CYS A 3 -12.35 -27.24 14.34
CA CYS A 3 -11.11 -26.93 13.61
C CYS A 3 -11.12 -27.45 12.15
N ASP A 4 -11.81 -28.55 11.85
CA ASP A 4 -11.94 -29.08 10.47
C ASP A 4 -12.94 -28.26 9.65
N TYR A 5 -14.00 -27.76 10.28
CA TYR A 5 -14.93 -26.81 9.68
C TYR A 5 -14.26 -25.45 9.41
N ILE A 6 -13.43 -24.95 10.33
CA ILE A 6 -12.59 -23.75 10.13
C ILE A 6 -11.61 -23.97 8.96
N GLY A 7 -10.98 -25.14 8.87
CA GLY A 7 -10.10 -25.50 7.75
C GLY A 7 -10.81 -25.48 6.39
N LYS A 8 -12.06 -25.99 6.32
CA LYS A 8 -12.91 -25.91 5.12
C LYS A 8 -13.37 -24.49 4.79
N PHE A 9 -13.67 -23.67 5.80
CA PHE A 9 -13.98 -22.25 5.64
C PHE A 9 -12.76 -21.42 5.20
N SER A 10 -11.56 -21.77 5.64
CA SER A 10 -10.31 -21.08 5.26
C SER A 10 -9.98 -21.24 3.77
N LYS A 11 -10.52 -22.27 3.11
CA LYS A 11 -10.38 -22.53 1.67
C LYS A 11 -11.33 -21.72 0.80
N TRP A 12 -12.32 -21.04 1.38
CA TRP A 12 -13.15 -20.11 0.60
C TRP A 12 -12.26 -18.99 0.07
N ASN A 13 -12.42 -18.66 -1.21
CA ASN A 13 -11.71 -17.56 -1.82
C ASN A 13 -11.97 -16.32 -0.99
N SER A 14 -10.93 -15.78 -0.38
CA SER A 14 -10.99 -14.67 0.56
C SER A 14 -11.81 -13.53 -0.05
N TRP A 15 -11.55 -13.20 -1.32
CA TRP A 15 -12.31 -12.25 -2.16
C TRP A 15 -13.80 -12.53 -2.30
N GLY A 16 -14.21 -13.78 -2.46
CA GLY A 16 -15.63 -14.13 -2.49
C GLY A 16 -16.32 -13.87 -1.15
N LEU A 17 -15.61 -14.06 -0.04
CA LEU A 17 -16.12 -13.74 1.30
C LEU A 17 -16.18 -12.21 1.52
N TYR A 18 -15.19 -11.45 1.04
CA TYR A 18 -15.21 -9.97 1.08
C TYR A 18 -16.38 -9.39 0.29
N THR A 19 -16.58 -9.83 -0.95
CA THR A 19 -17.61 -9.28 -1.82
C THR A 19 -18.99 -9.58 -1.26
N VAL A 20 -19.24 -10.83 -0.83
CA VAL A 20 -20.50 -11.22 -0.20
C VAL A 20 -20.76 -10.40 1.06
N SER A 21 -19.76 -10.27 1.93
CA SER A 21 -19.93 -9.54 3.19
C SER A 21 -20.10 -8.02 3.01
N LEU A 22 -19.43 -7.39 2.03
CA LEU A 22 -19.67 -6.00 1.65
C LEU A 22 -21.08 -5.78 1.09
N ILE A 23 -21.53 -6.66 0.19
CA ILE A 23 -22.88 -6.60 -0.38
C ILE A 23 -23.94 -6.73 0.73
N PHE A 24 -23.78 -7.68 1.65
CA PHE A 24 -24.66 -7.82 2.81
C PHE A 24 -24.63 -6.57 3.69
N THR A 25 -23.46 -6.00 3.94
CA THR A 25 -23.34 -4.77 4.75
C THR A 25 -24.06 -3.59 4.10
N ILE A 26 -23.99 -3.44 2.78
CA ILE A 26 -24.67 -2.39 2.01
C ILE A 26 -26.20 -2.59 2.03
N ILE A 27 -26.67 -3.82 1.76
CA ILE A 27 -28.11 -4.14 1.74
C ILE A 27 -28.75 -3.88 3.10
N PHE A 28 -28.10 -4.29 4.18
CA PHE A 28 -28.63 -4.16 5.53
C PHE A 28 -28.21 -2.86 6.23
N TYR A 29 -27.46 -1.97 5.57
CA TYR A 29 -26.98 -0.72 6.16
C TYR A 29 -28.09 0.14 6.74
N LYS A 30 -29.30 0.09 6.16
CA LYS A 30 -30.48 0.82 6.65
C LYS A 30 -31.02 0.31 8.00
N TYR A 31 -30.69 -0.91 8.38
CA TYR A 31 -31.14 -1.54 9.63
C TYR A 31 -30.01 -1.52 10.66
N ASP A 32 -30.07 -0.61 11.63
CA ASP A 32 -28.93 -0.35 12.53
C ASP A 32 -28.50 -1.58 13.34
N ILE A 33 -29.43 -2.31 13.97
CA ILE A 33 -29.07 -3.46 14.81
C ILE A 33 -28.61 -4.66 13.96
N ILE A 34 -29.30 -4.93 12.85
CA ILE A 34 -29.01 -6.08 11.97
C ILE A 34 -27.65 -5.88 11.27
N SER A 35 -27.35 -4.67 10.79
CA SER A 35 -26.05 -4.37 10.19
C SER A 35 -24.90 -4.51 11.19
N VAL A 36 -25.07 -4.02 12.42
CA VAL A 36 -24.06 -4.17 13.48
C VAL A 36 -23.80 -5.64 13.82
N LEU A 37 -24.85 -6.46 13.89
CA LEU A 37 -24.72 -7.89 14.20
C LEU A 37 -24.03 -8.67 13.06
N ILE A 38 -24.36 -8.35 11.80
CA ILE A 38 -23.69 -8.92 10.62
C ILE A 38 -22.20 -8.52 10.60
N LEU A 39 -21.90 -7.24 10.86
CA LEU A 39 -20.52 -6.74 10.94
C LEU A 39 -19.72 -7.46 12.02
N ALA A 40 -20.30 -7.64 13.21
CA ALA A 40 -19.66 -8.35 14.31
C ALA A 40 -19.37 -9.82 13.97
N ILE A 41 -20.32 -10.53 13.34
CA ILE A 41 -20.13 -11.92 12.90
C ILE A 41 -18.96 -12.01 11.90
N PHE A 42 -18.95 -11.17 10.87
CA PHE A 42 -17.87 -11.19 9.88
C PHE A 42 -16.52 -10.82 10.51
N PHE A 43 -16.48 -9.82 11.39
CA PHE A 43 -15.26 -9.48 12.13
C PHE A 43 -14.69 -10.69 12.89
N VAL A 44 -15.54 -11.42 13.62
CA VAL A 44 -15.14 -12.65 14.33
C VAL A 44 -14.65 -13.72 13.36
N ILE A 45 -15.32 -13.92 12.22
CA ILE A 45 -14.90 -14.89 11.19
C ILE A 45 -13.49 -14.58 10.68
N TYR A 46 -13.23 -13.33 10.28
CA TYR A 46 -11.90 -12.94 9.81
C TYR A 46 -10.85 -13.07 10.92
N LEU A 47 -11.19 -12.71 12.17
CA LEU A 47 -10.28 -12.85 13.31
C LEU A 47 -9.89 -14.31 13.55
N VAL A 48 -10.86 -15.22 13.52
CA VAL A 48 -10.63 -16.67 13.65
C VAL A 48 -9.72 -17.18 12.54
N ARG A 49 -9.90 -16.72 11.29
CA ARG A 49 -9.02 -17.12 10.16
C ARG A 49 -7.58 -16.68 10.37
N ILE A 50 -7.36 -15.44 10.81
CA ILE A 50 -6.01 -14.94 11.14
C ILE A 50 -5.38 -15.77 12.26
N VAL A 51 -6.10 -15.98 13.37
CA VAL A 51 -5.62 -16.75 14.52
C VAL A 51 -5.29 -18.19 14.11
N TYR A 52 -6.16 -18.84 13.34
CA TYR A 52 -5.94 -20.18 12.83
C TYR A 52 -4.67 -20.27 11.96
N ALA A 53 -4.49 -19.33 11.04
CA ALA A 53 -3.32 -19.28 10.17
C ALA A 53 -2.00 -19.09 10.96
N VAL A 54 -2.04 -18.35 12.07
CA VAL A 54 -0.90 -18.16 12.98
C VAL A 54 -0.65 -19.43 13.80
N MET A 55 -1.66 -19.95 14.50
CA MET A 55 -1.53 -21.13 15.37
C MET A 55 -1.03 -22.35 14.61
N HIS A 56 -1.56 -22.59 13.41
CA HIS A 56 -1.18 -23.76 12.60
C HIS A 56 0.05 -23.52 11.71
N ASN A 57 0.73 -22.38 11.84
CA ASN A 57 1.86 -22.02 10.98
C ASN A 57 1.55 -22.25 9.48
N SER A 58 0.32 -21.94 9.05
CA SER A 58 -0.19 -22.33 7.72
C SER A 58 0.67 -21.78 6.58
N LYS A 59 1.31 -20.63 6.79
CA LYS A 59 2.28 -20.02 5.86
C LYS A 59 3.51 -20.89 5.59
N ILE A 60 3.97 -21.62 6.61
CA ILE A 60 5.13 -22.51 6.55
C ILE A 60 4.69 -23.89 6.05
N ASN A 61 3.60 -24.43 6.62
CA ASN A 61 3.14 -25.77 6.31
C ASN A 61 2.63 -25.93 4.86
N SER A 62 2.21 -24.83 4.23
CA SER A 62 1.79 -24.78 2.83
C SER A 62 2.93 -24.80 1.82
N ILE A 63 4.19 -24.69 2.24
CA ILE A 63 5.33 -24.87 1.34
C ILE A 63 5.41 -26.35 0.96
N ILE A 64 5.53 -26.60 -0.34
CA ILE A 64 5.72 -27.94 -0.90
C ILE A 64 7.16 -28.05 -1.37
N TYR A 65 7.81 -29.15 -1.00
CA TYR A 65 9.17 -29.46 -1.43
C TYR A 65 9.23 -30.93 -1.84
N ASP A 66 9.55 -31.19 -3.10
CA ASP A 66 9.61 -32.54 -3.67
C ASP A 66 11.03 -33.13 -3.71
N GLY A 67 12.06 -32.35 -3.34
CA GLY A 67 13.47 -32.78 -3.42
C GLY A 67 14.32 -31.86 -4.29
N ASP A 68 13.74 -31.31 -5.34
CA ASP A 68 14.43 -30.45 -6.31
C ASP A 68 13.71 -29.13 -6.56
N THR A 69 12.42 -29.03 -6.31
CA THR A 69 11.66 -27.80 -6.46
C THR A 69 11.02 -27.41 -5.14
N VAL A 70 10.98 -26.09 -4.90
CA VAL A 70 10.24 -25.51 -3.79
C VAL A 70 9.07 -24.76 -4.41
N ASP A 71 7.85 -25.19 -4.13
CA ASP A 71 6.66 -24.44 -4.51
C ASP A 71 6.17 -23.59 -3.32
N TYR A 72 6.04 -22.29 -3.60
CA TYR A 72 5.59 -21.27 -2.68
C TYR A 72 4.15 -20.81 -2.97
N SER A 73 3.48 -21.32 -4.01
CA SER A 73 2.18 -20.86 -4.50
C SER A 73 1.13 -20.72 -3.38
N GLU A 74 0.93 -21.78 -2.60
CA GLU A 74 -0.05 -21.80 -1.51
C GLU A 74 0.41 -20.94 -0.31
N SER A 75 1.71 -20.89 -0.04
CA SER A 75 2.27 -20.00 1.01
C SER A 75 2.05 -18.53 0.70
N LYS A 76 2.25 -18.12 -0.57
CA LYS A 76 1.94 -16.77 -1.06
C LYS A 76 0.46 -16.46 -0.89
N LYS A 77 -0.41 -17.41 -1.24
CA LYS A 77 -1.87 -17.26 -1.12
C LYS A 77 -2.31 -17.10 0.34
N VAL A 78 -1.83 -17.94 1.25
CA VAL A 78 -2.13 -17.81 2.70
C VAL A 78 -1.63 -16.47 3.26
N CYS A 79 -0.43 -16.01 2.85
CA CYS A 79 0.07 -14.71 3.28
C CYS A 79 -0.79 -13.55 2.75
N ALA A 80 -1.22 -13.63 1.48
CA ALA A 80 -2.07 -12.62 0.87
C ALA A 80 -3.48 -12.62 1.49
N ASP A 81 -4.10 -13.78 1.68
CA ASP A 81 -5.43 -13.92 2.28
C ASP A 81 -5.46 -13.37 3.71
N ASN A 82 -4.41 -13.61 4.52
CA ASN A 82 -4.30 -12.97 5.85
C ASN A 82 -4.24 -11.44 5.76
N CYS A 83 -3.59 -10.88 4.73
CA CYS A 83 -3.59 -9.44 4.53
C CYS A 83 -4.99 -8.94 4.17
N ALA A 84 -5.70 -9.65 3.29
CA ALA A 84 -7.09 -9.34 2.97
C ALA A 84 -7.95 -9.35 4.24
N ASP A 85 -7.76 -10.33 5.13
CA ASP A 85 -8.52 -10.51 6.39
C ASP A 85 -8.37 -9.31 7.33
N ILE A 86 -7.20 -8.68 7.31
CA ILE A 86 -6.98 -7.42 8.03
C ILE A 86 -7.76 -6.26 7.37
N VAL A 87 -7.86 -6.22 6.04
CA VAL A 87 -8.61 -5.18 5.32
C VAL A 87 -10.10 -5.22 5.63
N ALA A 88 -10.73 -6.41 5.60
CA ALA A 88 -12.16 -6.52 5.96
C ALA A 88 -12.39 -5.95 7.34
N MET A 89 -11.55 -6.37 8.30
CA MET A 89 -11.68 -5.92 9.66
C MET A 89 -11.56 -4.40 9.77
N LEU A 90 -10.59 -3.78 9.10
CA LEU A 90 -10.44 -2.32 9.09
C LEU A 90 -11.67 -1.63 8.49
N VAL A 91 -12.17 -2.13 7.36
CA VAL A 91 -13.37 -1.59 6.71
C VAL A 91 -14.58 -1.68 7.62
N TYR A 92 -14.78 -2.81 8.30
CA TYR A 92 -15.89 -2.97 9.25
C TYR A 92 -15.76 -2.10 10.48
N VAL A 93 -14.55 -1.96 11.03
CA VAL A 93 -14.30 -1.04 12.15
C VAL A 93 -14.71 0.37 11.75
N ILE A 94 -14.35 0.82 10.55
CA ILE A 94 -14.69 2.17 10.12
C ILE A 94 -16.19 2.32 9.85
N ILE A 95 -16.85 1.34 9.22
CA ILE A 95 -18.31 1.33 9.03
C ILE A 95 -19.04 1.33 10.38
N PHE A 96 -18.55 0.57 11.35
CA PHE A 96 -19.09 0.54 12.71
C PHE A 96 -18.91 1.89 13.41
N LEU A 97 -17.73 2.50 13.32
CA LEU A 97 -17.45 3.81 13.89
C LEU A 97 -18.29 4.92 13.22
N SER A 98 -18.56 4.83 11.91
CA SER A 98 -19.40 5.79 11.20
C SER A 98 -20.88 5.71 11.58
N LYS A 99 -21.32 4.62 12.23
CA LYS A 99 -22.67 4.53 12.81
C LYS A 99 -22.82 5.35 14.10
N ASN A 100 -21.73 5.74 14.75
CA ASN A 100 -21.79 6.60 15.94
C ASN A 100 -21.95 8.08 15.51
N PRO A 101 -23.03 8.77 15.92
CA PRO A 101 -23.33 10.13 15.47
C PRO A 101 -22.31 11.19 15.91
N GLN A 102 -21.56 10.97 16.99
CA GLN A 102 -20.50 11.89 17.42
C GLN A 102 -19.24 11.73 16.56
N ILE A 103 -18.91 10.49 16.22
CA ILE A 103 -17.74 10.14 15.39
C ILE A 103 -18.01 10.50 13.92
N ALA A 104 -19.23 10.29 13.43
CA ALA A 104 -19.69 10.68 12.10
C ALA A 104 -19.71 12.21 11.87
N LYS A 105 -19.76 13.02 12.95
CA LYS A 105 -19.63 14.48 12.86
C LYS A 105 -18.18 14.93 12.76
N LEU A 106 -17.27 14.26 13.48
CA LEU A 106 -15.83 14.56 13.45
C LEU A 106 -15.20 14.10 12.13
N LEU A 107 -15.74 13.02 11.60
CA LEU A 107 -15.39 12.48 10.32
C LEU A 107 -16.54 12.77 9.34
N THR A 108 -16.51 13.92 8.66
CA THR A 108 -17.42 14.19 7.54
C THR A 108 -17.47 12.98 6.59
N SER A 109 -18.64 12.61 6.08
CA SER A 109 -18.86 11.42 5.24
C SER A 109 -17.78 11.22 4.17
N ASP A 110 -17.38 12.32 3.54
CA ASP A 110 -16.49 12.32 2.39
C ASP A 110 -15.03 12.04 2.78
N SER A 111 -14.60 12.52 3.95
CA SER A 111 -13.26 12.26 4.51
C SER A 111 -13.12 10.80 4.96
N ILE A 112 -14.15 10.20 5.57
CA ILE A 112 -14.15 8.76 5.90
C ILE A 112 -14.08 7.94 4.62
N ALA A 113 -14.97 8.25 3.66
CA ALA A 113 -15.06 7.52 2.42
C ALA A 113 -13.72 7.54 1.68
N LEU A 114 -13.02 8.68 1.68
CA LEU A 114 -11.71 8.83 1.05
C LEU A 114 -10.61 8.04 1.77
N VAL A 115 -10.56 8.08 3.11
CA VAL A 115 -9.59 7.28 3.89
C VAL A 115 -9.86 5.78 3.74
N LEU A 116 -11.14 5.38 3.77
CA LEU A 116 -11.57 4.01 3.50
C LEU A 116 -11.15 3.54 2.12
N PHE A 117 -11.47 4.33 1.11
CA PHE A 117 -11.15 4.05 -0.28
C PHE A 117 -9.64 3.92 -0.49
N TYR A 118 -8.87 4.84 0.08
CA TYR A 118 -7.41 4.77 0.09
C TYR A 118 -6.90 3.50 0.76
N SER A 119 -7.40 3.16 1.95
CA SER A 119 -6.99 1.95 2.67
C SER A 119 -7.31 0.68 1.87
N LEU A 120 -8.50 0.61 1.27
CA LEU A 120 -8.94 -0.48 0.43
C LEU A 120 -8.02 -0.66 -0.78
N ILE A 121 -7.71 0.42 -1.49
CA ILE A 121 -6.79 0.40 -2.64
C ILE A 121 -5.41 -0.07 -2.20
N TYR A 122 -4.85 0.53 -1.15
CA TYR A 122 -3.52 0.18 -0.66
C TYR A 122 -3.41 -1.31 -0.34
N PHE A 123 -4.34 -1.85 0.44
CA PHE A 123 -4.27 -3.25 0.81
C PHE A 123 -4.64 -4.22 -0.32
N MET A 124 -5.43 -3.78 -1.31
CA MET A 124 -5.61 -4.54 -2.54
C MET A 124 -4.27 -4.69 -3.27
N PHE A 125 -3.48 -3.62 -3.39
CA PHE A 125 -2.13 -3.71 -3.94
C PHE A 125 -1.24 -4.64 -3.11
N VAL A 126 -1.27 -4.54 -1.77
CA VAL A 126 -0.55 -5.47 -0.88
C VAL A 126 -0.91 -6.94 -1.16
N TYR A 127 -2.22 -7.25 -1.27
CA TYR A 127 -2.71 -8.60 -1.58
C TYR A 127 -2.11 -9.14 -2.88
N TYR A 128 -2.28 -8.42 -3.99
CA TYR A 128 -1.80 -8.87 -5.30
C TYR A 128 -0.28 -8.93 -5.36
N SER A 129 0.39 -8.00 -4.68
CA SER A 129 1.84 -7.93 -4.59
C SER A 129 2.48 -9.12 -3.86
N ILE A 130 1.82 -9.63 -2.81
CA ILE A 130 2.26 -10.84 -2.10
C ILE A 130 1.88 -12.11 -2.88
N LYS A 131 0.66 -12.18 -3.41
CA LYS A 131 0.14 -13.37 -4.11
C LYS A 131 0.92 -13.68 -5.39
N ASN A 132 1.09 -12.67 -6.24
CA ASN A 132 1.66 -12.85 -7.58
C ASN A 132 3.20 -12.71 -7.59
N ASP A 133 3.77 -12.02 -6.59
CA ASP A 133 5.21 -11.89 -6.39
C ASP A 133 5.98 -11.31 -7.61
N TYR A 134 5.35 -10.35 -8.30
CA TYR A 134 5.97 -9.57 -9.38
C TYR A 134 6.56 -8.27 -8.84
N VAL A 135 7.77 -7.91 -9.30
CA VAL A 135 8.45 -6.66 -8.88
C VAL A 135 7.60 -5.42 -9.19
N ILE A 136 6.91 -5.40 -10.32
CA ILE A 136 6.03 -4.28 -10.72
C ILE A 136 4.91 -4.05 -9.69
N LEU A 137 4.25 -5.11 -9.22
CA LEU A 137 3.18 -4.97 -8.20
C LEU A 137 3.74 -4.51 -6.86
N LYS A 138 4.99 -4.89 -6.53
CA LYS A 138 5.70 -4.39 -5.34
C LYS A 138 5.97 -2.90 -5.46
N ILE A 139 6.42 -2.42 -6.62
CA ILE A 139 6.59 -0.99 -6.92
C ILE A 139 5.26 -0.23 -6.74
N CYS A 140 4.16 -0.71 -7.35
CA CYS A 140 2.85 -0.07 -7.22
C CYS A 140 2.39 -0.02 -5.75
N THR A 141 2.59 -1.09 -4.99
CA THR A 141 2.23 -1.13 -3.55
C THR A 141 3.01 -0.10 -2.75
N LEU A 142 4.32 0.03 -3.01
CA LEU A 142 5.17 1.00 -2.34
C LEU A 142 4.73 2.43 -2.67
N LEU A 143 4.40 2.73 -3.93
CA LEU A 143 3.85 4.03 -4.32
C LEU A 143 2.50 4.31 -3.63
N CYS A 144 1.60 3.32 -3.58
CA CYS A 144 0.30 3.43 -2.91
C CYS A 144 0.37 3.59 -1.39
N SER A 145 1.54 3.46 -0.76
CA SER A 145 1.69 3.64 0.70
C SER A 145 1.59 5.10 1.14
N THR A 146 1.45 6.04 0.19
CA THR A 146 1.22 7.46 0.43
C THR A 146 -0.05 7.92 -0.27
N ILE A 147 -0.77 8.88 0.33
CA ILE A 147 -1.96 9.49 -0.28
C ILE A 147 -1.61 10.10 -1.65
N GLN A 148 -0.48 10.79 -1.72
CA GLN A 148 0.05 11.37 -2.95
C GLN A 148 0.30 10.31 -4.04
N GLY A 149 0.67 9.08 -3.67
CA GLY A 149 1.06 8.04 -4.62
C GLY A 149 -0.15 7.29 -5.16
N VAL A 150 -1.20 7.18 -4.35
CA VAL A 150 -2.52 6.78 -4.83
C VAL A 150 -3.10 7.83 -5.76
N MET A 151 -2.98 9.13 -5.45
CA MET A 151 -3.43 10.19 -6.35
C MET A 151 -2.67 10.16 -7.68
N PHE A 152 -1.35 9.99 -7.64
CA PHE A 152 -0.53 9.82 -8.86
C PHE A 152 -0.96 8.60 -9.68
N LEU A 153 -1.19 7.45 -9.06
CA LEU A 153 -1.65 6.24 -9.76
C LEU A 153 -3.06 6.39 -10.33
N LEU A 154 -3.96 7.05 -9.61
CA LEU A 154 -5.31 7.35 -10.10
C LEU A 154 -5.23 8.23 -11.36
N VAL A 155 -4.40 9.28 -11.36
CA VAL A 155 -4.16 10.12 -12.55
C VAL A 155 -3.58 9.31 -13.71
N MET A 156 -2.60 8.43 -13.44
CA MET A 156 -2.00 7.56 -14.44
C MET A 156 -2.98 6.52 -15.03
N ILE A 157 -4.02 6.13 -14.30
CA ILE A 157 -5.06 5.20 -14.77
C ILE A 157 -6.18 5.96 -15.50
N THR A 158 -6.57 7.15 -15.03
CA THR A 158 -7.65 7.92 -15.65
C THR A 158 -7.28 8.42 -17.04
N ILE A 159 -6.02 8.83 -17.27
CA ILE A 159 -5.56 9.31 -18.59
C ILE A 159 -5.76 8.24 -19.70
N PRO A 160 -5.24 7.00 -19.57
CA PRO A 160 -5.48 5.94 -20.55
C PRO A 160 -6.94 5.53 -20.68
N LEU A 161 -7.67 5.47 -19.56
CA LEU A 161 -9.08 5.05 -19.58
C LEU A 161 -9.94 6.05 -20.35
N GLN A 162 -9.72 7.34 -20.14
CA GLN A 162 -10.35 8.40 -20.92
C GLN A 162 -9.93 8.30 -22.39
N SER A 163 -8.64 8.14 -22.69
CA SER A 163 -8.17 7.95 -24.06
C SER A 163 -8.86 6.77 -24.77
N LEU A 164 -9.16 5.69 -24.03
CA LEU A 164 -9.84 4.51 -24.55
C LEU A 164 -11.34 4.78 -24.79
N VAL A 165 -12.02 5.45 -23.86
CA VAL A 165 -13.42 5.89 -24.03
C VAL A 165 -13.55 6.84 -25.23
N TYR A 166 -12.66 7.83 -25.35
CA TYR A 166 -12.65 8.76 -26.49
C TYR A 166 -12.30 8.07 -27.82
N SER A 167 -11.40 7.07 -27.81
CA SER A 167 -11.13 6.25 -28.99
C SER A 167 -12.33 5.41 -29.42
N MET A 168 -13.21 5.03 -28.50
CA MET A 168 -14.46 4.33 -28.80
C MET A 168 -15.55 5.27 -29.33
N GLU A 169 -15.51 6.56 -28.98
CA GLU A 169 -16.50 7.57 -29.40
C GLU A 169 -16.17 8.30 -30.71
N ASN A 170 -15.09 7.94 -31.42
CA ASN A 170 -14.79 8.44 -32.78
C ASN A 170 -14.72 9.99 -32.90
N GLN A 171 -14.33 10.70 -31.84
CA GLN A 171 -14.08 12.14 -31.90
C GLN A 171 -12.60 12.44 -32.13
N LYS A 172 -12.35 13.35 -33.08
CA LYS A 172 -11.01 13.80 -33.50
C LYS A 172 -10.17 14.18 -32.29
N LEU A 173 -8.95 13.65 -32.30
CA LEU A 173 -7.88 13.87 -31.33
C LEU A 173 -7.48 15.35 -31.31
N ILE A 174 -8.18 16.16 -30.51
CA ILE A 174 -7.64 17.42 -30.00
C ILE A 174 -7.07 17.08 -28.62
N ILE A 175 -5.78 17.35 -28.45
CA ILE A 175 -5.06 17.24 -27.18
C ILE A 175 -5.54 18.39 -26.28
N GLU A 176 -6.82 18.36 -25.91
CA GLU A 176 -7.37 18.99 -24.71
C GLU A 176 -7.50 17.88 -23.67
N THR A 177 -6.35 17.33 -23.31
CA THR A 177 -6.14 16.52 -22.11
C THR A 177 -6.87 17.16 -20.94
N ILE A 178 -7.66 16.38 -20.18
CA ILE A 178 -8.34 16.70 -18.91
C ILE A 178 -8.44 18.21 -18.69
N PRO A 179 -9.62 18.86 -18.77
CA PRO A 179 -9.72 20.28 -18.44
C PRO A 179 -9.56 20.43 -16.92
N ILE A 180 -8.34 20.19 -16.41
CA ILE A 180 -7.84 20.90 -15.27
C ILE A 180 -7.74 22.31 -15.82
N ASP A 181 -8.83 23.07 -15.66
CA ASP A 181 -8.83 24.49 -15.92
C ASP A 181 -7.51 25.03 -15.40
N ARG A 182 -6.75 25.69 -16.28
CA ARG A 182 -5.41 26.19 -15.98
C ARG A 182 -5.43 26.99 -14.68
N ASP A 183 -6.51 27.73 -14.47
CA ASP A 183 -6.76 28.53 -13.29
C ASP A 183 -7.01 27.65 -12.05
N SER A 184 -7.76 26.55 -12.20
CA SER A 184 -7.95 25.53 -11.15
C SER A 184 -6.62 24.84 -10.77
N PHE A 185 -5.78 24.50 -11.74
CA PHE A 185 -4.45 23.93 -11.48
C PHE A 185 -3.54 24.90 -10.71
N CYS A 186 -3.43 26.14 -11.20
CA CYS A 186 -2.60 27.16 -10.56
C CYS A 186 -3.12 27.53 -9.16
N SER A 187 -4.44 27.63 -9.00
CA SER A 187 -5.05 27.87 -7.70
C SER A 187 -4.78 26.73 -6.72
N SER A 188 -4.83 25.47 -7.17
CA SER A 188 -4.50 24.30 -6.35
C SER A 188 -3.04 24.32 -5.88
N ILE A 189 -2.08 24.65 -6.77
CA ILE A 189 -0.67 24.81 -6.40
C ILE A 189 -0.50 25.85 -5.30
N ILE A 190 -1.14 27.02 -5.44
CA ILE A 190 -1.02 28.11 -4.47
C ILE A 190 -1.66 27.73 -3.13
N ILE A 191 -2.88 27.19 -3.15
CA ILE A 191 -3.60 26.80 -1.93
C ILE A 191 -2.85 25.69 -1.19
N ILE A 192 -2.39 24.65 -1.89
CA ILE A 192 -1.64 23.56 -1.29
C ILE A 192 -0.31 24.08 -0.74
N GLY A 193 0.39 24.95 -1.47
CA GLY A 193 1.61 25.61 -0.99
C GLY A 193 1.36 26.38 0.31
N HIS A 194 0.32 27.21 0.34
CA HIS A 194 -0.05 27.97 1.54
C HIS A 194 -0.37 27.06 2.74
N MET A 195 -1.17 26.02 2.52
CA MET A 195 -1.59 25.08 3.56
C MET A 195 -0.40 24.31 4.15
N LEU A 196 0.52 23.84 3.31
CA LEU A 196 1.70 23.09 3.76
C LEU A 196 2.73 23.98 4.46
N GLU A 197 2.92 25.23 4.01
CA GLU A 197 3.81 26.19 4.69
C GLU A 197 3.26 26.62 6.06
N LYS A 198 1.95 26.87 6.17
CA LYS A 198 1.32 27.33 7.42
C LYS A 198 1.13 26.22 8.45
N HIS A 199 0.91 24.98 7.99
CA HIS A 199 0.57 23.85 8.85
C HIS A 199 1.48 22.64 8.53
N PRO A 200 2.71 22.60 9.08
CA PRO A 200 3.68 21.53 8.77
C PRO A 200 3.19 20.13 9.16
N LEU A 201 2.19 20.04 10.06
CA LEU A 201 1.53 18.78 10.42
C LEU A 201 0.93 18.04 9.21
N TYR A 202 0.50 18.76 8.16
CA TYR A 202 -0.01 18.14 6.93
C TYR A 202 1.07 17.43 6.12
N THR A 203 2.36 17.68 6.38
CA THR A 203 3.48 16.91 5.81
C THR A 203 3.90 15.77 6.74
N PHE A 204 3.95 16.01 8.05
CA PHE A 204 4.39 15.00 9.03
C PHE A 204 3.40 13.84 9.22
N ILE A 205 2.09 14.10 9.23
CA ILE A 205 1.08 13.05 9.42
C ILE A 205 1.12 12.03 8.28
N PRO A 206 1.12 12.43 6.99
CA PRO A 206 1.30 11.49 5.88
C PRO A 206 2.61 10.72 5.90
N LEU A 207 3.73 11.34 6.32
CA LEU A 207 5.02 10.65 6.51
C LEU A 207 4.87 9.50 7.51
N ILE A 208 4.30 9.76 8.69
CA ILE A 208 4.10 8.75 9.74
C ILE A 208 3.20 7.61 9.25
N ILE A 209 2.09 7.96 8.58
CA ILE A 209 1.17 6.97 8.01
C ILE A 209 1.90 6.11 6.97
N SER A 210 2.69 6.71 6.09
CA SER A 210 3.47 5.99 5.07
C SER A 210 4.47 5.03 5.71
N ILE A 211 5.19 5.46 6.74
CA ILE A 211 6.09 4.62 7.53
C ILE A 211 5.37 3.40 8.10
N ILE A 212 4.20 3.60 8.71
CA ILE A 212 3.38 2.51 9.27
C ILE A 212 2.97 1.55 8.17
N LEU A 213 2.46 2.05 7.04
CA LEU A 213 2.00 1.23 5.92
C LEU A 213 3.14 0.41 5.31
N TYR A 214 4.30 1.02 5.07
CA TYR A 214 5.52 0.31 4.63
C TYR A 214 5.90 -0.79 5.61
N THR A 215 5.91 -0.48 6.90
CA THR A 215 6.23 -1.45 7.96
C THR A 215 5.30 -2.64 7.91
N VAL A 216 3.98 -2.41 7.82
CA VAL A 216 2.97 -3.47 7.74
C VAL A 216 3.20 -4.33 6.51
N TYR A 217 3.39 -3.73 5.33
CA TYR A 217 3.62 -4.47 4.09
C TYR A 217 4.88 -5.34 4.14
N ILE A 218 5.99 -4.77 4.62
CA ILE A 218 7.26 -5.49 4.77
C ILE A 218 7.10 -6.63 5.76
N CYS A 219 6.48 -6.39 6.92
CA CYS A 219 6.27 -7.40 7.96
C CYS A 219 5.39 -8.54 7.49
N MET A 220 4.32 -8.27 6.74
CA MET A 220 3.39 -9.28 6.22
C MET A 220 3.98 -10.12 5.08
N SER A 221 4.94 -9.56 4.32
CA SER A 221 5.59 -10.27 3.21
C SER A 221 6.48 -11.42 3.70
N PRO A 222 6.43 -12.61 3.07
CA PRO A 222 7.26 -13.74 3.49
C PRO A 222 8.75 -13.54 3.14
N GLY A 223 9.64 -14.28 3.83
CA GLY A 223 11.10 -14.08 3.76
C GLY A 223 11.67 -14.21 2.35
N PHE A 224 11.22 -15.21 1.60
CA PHE A 224 11.65 -15.46 0.22
C PHE A 224 11.31 -14.33 -0.78
N GLN A 225 10.42 -13.38 -0.44
CA GLN A 225 10.08 -12.24 -1.29
C GLN A 225 10.88 -10.97 -0.98
N LEU A 226 11.62 -10.93 0.13
CA LEU A 226 12.30 -9.70 0.57
C LEU A 226 13.34 -9.21 -0.45
N GLY A 227 13.98 -10.12 -1.20
CA GLY A 227 14.89 -9.75 -2.28
C GLY A 227 14.21 -8.90 -3.36
N LYS A 228 13.02 -9.31 -3.82
CA LYS A 228 12.23 -8.56 -4.80
C LYS A 228 11.68 -7.25 -4.23
N ILE A 229 11.34 -7.20 -2.94
CA ILE A 229 10.91 -5.97 -2.26
C ILE A 229 12.08 -4.97 -2.19
N LYS A 230 13.30 -5.44 -1.91
CA LYS A 230 14.50 -4.59 -1.92
C LYS A 230 14.74 -3.96 -3.29
N ILE A 231 14.66 -4.76 -4.36
CA ILE A 231 14.78 -4.27 -5.75
C ILE A 231 13.68 -3.24 -6.05
N ALA A 232 12.43 -3.52 -5.66
CA ALA A 232 11.32 -2.61 -5.86
C ALA A 232 11.55 -1.25 -5.17
N MET A 233 12.04 -1.24 -3.91
CA MET A 233 12.36 0.01 -3.21
C MET A 233 13.48 0.80 -3.88
N GLN A 234 14.50 0.14 -4.43
CA GLN A 234 15.55 0.81 -5.20
C GLN A 234 14.98 1.50 -6.45
N ILE A 235 14.10 0.82 -7.18
CA ILE A 235 13.44 1.40 -8.36
C ILE A 235 12.55 2.58 -7.97
N VAL A 236 11.76 2.46 -6.91
CA VAL A 236 10.91 3.56 -6.41
C VAL A 236 11.77 4.76 -6.00
N ASN A 237 12.91 4.55 -5.33
CA ASN A 237 13.83 5.63 -4.99
C ASN A 237 14.35 6.36 -6.23
N ILE A 238 14.75 5.63 -7.27
CA ILE A 238 15.21 6.23 -8.53
C ILE A 238 14.08 7.02 -9.19
N LEU A 239 12.86 6.47 -9.24
CA LEU A 239 11.69 7.14 -9.81
C LEU A 239 11.40 8.46 -9.09
N ILE A 240 11.35 8.44 -7.76
CA ILE A 240 11.04 9.61 -6.95
C ILE A 240 12.14 10.66 -7.06
N ALA A 241 13.41 10.26 -7.04
CA ALA A 241 14.52 11.18 -7.27
C ALA A 241 14.42 11.84 -8.65
N THR A 242 14.11 11.07 -9.69
CA THR A 242 13.96 11.58 -11.07
C THR A 242 12.80 12.57 -11.18
N ILE A 243 11.62 12.22 -10.64
CA ILE A 243 10.46 13.11 -10.61
C ILE A 243 10.78 14.40 -9.85
N SER A 244 11.48 14.28 -8.71
CA SER A 244 11.87 15.45 -7.90
C SER A 244 12.80 16.39 -8.66
N ILE A 245 13.78 15.84 -9.39
CA ILE A 245 14.70 16.61 -10.24
C ILE A 245 13.91 17.32 -11.35
N ILE A 246 13.03 16.60 -12.05
CA ILE A 246 12.21 17.17 -13.12
C ILE A 246 11.32 18.30 -12.58
N MET A 247 10.63 18.10 -11.46
CA MET A 247 9.78 19.14 -10.87
C MET A 247 10.58 20.33 -10.35
N PHE A 248 11.78 20.09 -9.80
CA PHE A 248 12.64 21.15 -9.29
C PHE A 248 13.16 22.07 -10.41
N PHE A 249 13.62 21.51 -11.53
CA PHE A 249 14.02 22.28 -12.71
C PHE A 249 12.81 22.84 -13.49
N GLY A 250 11.68 22.14 -13.48
CA GLY A 250 10.42 22.61 -14.05
C GLY A 250 9.72 23.70 -13.24
N ALA A 251 10.21 24.04 -12.04
CA ALA A 251 9.61 25.04 -11.17
C ALA A 251 9.60 26.43 -11.79
N ASP A 252 10.62 26.79 -12.57
CA ASP A 252 10.70 28.07 -13.27
C ASP A 252 9.60 28.18 -14.34
N TYR A 253 9.39 27.10 -15.10
CA TYR A 253 8.29 27.00 -16.06
C TYR A 253 6.93 27.09 -15.38
N LEU A 254 6.70 26.33 -14.30
CA LEU A 254 5.46 26.40 -13.52
C LEU A 254 5.22 27.80 -12.95
N ASN A 255 6.27 28.52 -12.55
CA ASN A 255 6.15 29.88 -12.03
C ASN A 255 5.64 30.85 -13.11
N GLU A 256 6.04 30.70 -14.37
CA GLU A 256 5.49 31.52 -15.45
C GLU A 256 3.98 31.31 -15.62
N TYR A 257 3.51 30.07 -15.50
CA TYR A 257 2.08 29.75 -15.55
C TYR A 257 1.32 30.38 -14.38
N VAL A 258 1.86 30.25 -13.17
CA VAL A 258 1.27 30.84 -11.95
C VAL A 258 1.31 32.38 -12.00
N ASN A 259 2.35 32.99 -12.57
CA ASN A 259 2.45 34.43 -12.71
C ASN A 259 1.42 35.01 -13.68
N GLN A 260 1.11 34.31 -14.77
CA GLN A 260 0.04 34.70 -15.68
C GLN A 260 -1.33 34.64 -14.98
N PHE A 261 -1.57 33.60 -14.18
CA PHE A 261 -2.78 33.48 -13.35
C PHE A 261 -2.86 34.56 -12.24
N LYS A 262 -1.74 34.85 -11.59
CA LYS A 262 -1.64 35.94 -10.61
C LYS A 262 -2.00 37.29 -11.22
N LYS A 263 -1.54 37.57 -12.44
CA LYS A 263 -1.88 38.79 -13.19
C LYS A 263 -3.37 38.84 -13.53
N SER A 264 -3.99 37.74 -13.96
CA SER A 264 -5.44 37.72 -14.26
C SER A 264 -6.31 37.98 -13.03
N ILE A 265 -5.90 37.46 -11.86
CA ILE A 265 -6.55 37.75 -10.57
C ILE A 265 -6.40 39.23 -10.19
N MET A 266 -5.20 39.80 -10.28
CA MET A 266 -4.96 41.20 -9.90
C MET A 266 -5.66 42.22 -10.81
N LEU A 267 -5.92 41.85 -12.07
CA LEU A 267 -6.65 42.66 -13.04
C LEU A 267 -8.18 42.55 -12.90
N GLY A 268 -8.70 41.74 -11.97
CA GLY A 268 -10.14 41.61 -11.71
C GLY A 268 -10.92 40.86 -12.80
N ASN A 269 -10.24 40.16 -13.72
CA ASN A 269 -10.87 39.50 -14.86
C ASN A 269 -11.51 38.13 -14.53
N ASN A 270 -11.23 37.56 -13.36
CA ASN A 270 -11.76 36.25 -12.99
C ASN A 270 -13.07 36.38 -12.19
N ASN A 271 -14.20 36.23 -12.89
CA ASN A 271 -15.55 36.07 -12.32
C ASN A 271 -15.81 34.67 -11.74
N ASN A 272 -14.78 33.82 -11.57
CA ASN A 272 -14.96 32.47 -11.04
C ASN A 272 -15.45 32.52 -9.58
N TYR A 273 -16.66 31.99 -9.37
CA TYR A 273 -17.40 31.97 -8.10
C TYR A 273 -16.64 31.33 -6.92
N ALA A 274 -15.59 30.54 -7.17
CA ALA A 274 -14.76 29.90 -6.15
C ALA A 274 -13.78 30.85 -5.41
N PHE A 275 -13.64 32.11 -5.88
CA PHE A 275 -12.57 33.02 -5.43
C PHE A 275 -13.03 34.23 -4.60
N LYS A 276 -14.33 34.47 -4.42
CA LYS A 276 -14.85 35.61 -3.64
C LYS A 276 -14.66 35.48 -2.11
N SER A 277 -14.30 34.30 -1.60
CA SER A 277 -14.24 33.99 -0.17
C SER A 277 -12.83 33.82 0.40
N TRP A 278 -11.78 34.25 -0.30
CA TRP A 278 -10.41 34.06 0.20
C TRP A 278 -10.12 35.06 1.33
N GLU A 279 -9.77 34.56 2.51
CA GLU A 279 -9.28 35.36 3.63
C GLU A 279 -8.11 36.24 3.15
N MET A 280 -8.00 37.47 3.69
CA MET A 280 -6.94 38.44 3.35
C MET A 280 -5.52 37.83 3.38
N GLU A 281 -5.31 36.78 4.16
CA GLU A 281 -4.06 36.06 4.31
C GLU A 281 -3.63 35.32 3.03
N ILE A 282 -4.55 34.62 2.36
CA ILE A 282 -4.23 33.88 1.12
C ILE A 282 -3.94 34.85 -0.03
N LEU A 283 -4.63 36.00 -0.07
CA LEU A 283 -4.34 37.07 -1.05
C LEU A 283 -2.95 37.68 -0.86
N LYS A 284 -2.50 37.86 0.39
CA LYS A 284 -1.11 38.27 0.68
C LYS A 284 -0.12 37.20 0.23
N TYR A 285 -0.45 35.93 0.45
CA TYR A 285 0.37 34.81 0.00
C TYR A 285 0.51 34.74 -1.53
N ILE A 286 -0.59 34.87 -2.29
CA ILE A 286 -0.55 34.96 -3.78
C ILE A 286 0.37 36.09 -4.25
N LYS A 287 0.27 37.27 -3.61
CA LYS A 287 1.08 38.45 -3.97
C LYS A 287 2.58 38.20 -3.82
N ASN A 288 2.99 37.40 -2.84
CA ASN A 288 4.38 37.09 -2.56
C ASN A 288 4.81 35.71 -3.09
N PHE A 289 3.92 34.99 -3.77
CA PHE A 289 4.23 33.67 -4.32
C PHE A 289 5.25 33.81 -5.45
N GLU A 290 6.37 33.11 -5.30
CA GLU A 290 7.51 33.10 -6.20
C GLU A 290 7.96 31.66 -6.52
N THR A 291 8.96 31.53 -7.41
CA THR A 291 9.57 30.23 -7.74
C THR A 291 10.03 29.47 -6.49
N VAL A 292 10.51 30.18 -5.47
CA VAL A 292 10.97 29.56 -4.21
C VAL A 292 9.83 28.79 -3.52
N ASN A 293 8.60 29.31 -3.53
CA ASN A 293 7.44 28.62 -2.96
C ASN A 293 7.09 27.35 -3.74
N ILE A 294 7.22 27.36 -5.07
CA ILE A 294 7.02 26.16 -5.90
C ILE A 294 8.09 25.10 -5.57
N LYS A 295 9.35 25.52 -5.44
CA LYS A 295 10.44 24.63 -5.05
C LYS A 295 10.21 24.05 -3.65
N ASN A 296 9.79 24.88 -2.69
CA ASN A 296 9.42 24.44 -1.34
C ASN A 296 8.25 23.46 -1.34
N LEU A 297 7.21 23.70 -2.15
CA LEU A 297 6.08 22.79 -2.32
C LEU A 297 6.54 21.43 -2.84
N VAL A 298 7.41 21.41 -3.86
CA VAL A 298 8.02 20.18 -4.38
C VAL A 298 8.75 19.41 -3.27
N TYR A 299 9.57 20.10 -2.46
CA TYR A 299 10.25 19.47 -1.33
C TYR A 299 9.25 18.89 -0.31
N LEU A 300 8.25 19.66 0.12
CA LEU A 300 7.26 19.23 1.11
C LEU A 300 6.42 18.04 0.64
N LEU A 301 6.19 17.89 -0.67
CA LEU A 301 5.50 16.74 -1.24
C LEU A 301 6.39 15.50 -1.36
N VAL A 302 7.69 15.66 -1.57
CA VAL A 302 8.66 14.56 -1.75
C VAL A 302 9.18 14.03 -0.41
N VAL A 303 9.26 14.86 0.63
CA VAL A 303 9.76 14.47 1.96
C VAL A 303 9.03 13.25 2.56
N PRO A 304 7.69 13.15 2.54
CA PRO A 304 6.96 11.98 3.03
C PRO A 304 7.40 10.66 2.37
N TYR A 305 7.76 10.72 1.09
CA TYR A 305 8.22 9.55 0.36
C TYR A 305 9.67 9.19 0.64
N SER A 306 10.57 10.16 0.50
CA SER A 306 11.99 9.93 0.69
C SER A 306 12.28 9.48 2.12
N GLY A 307 11.71 10.15 3.12
CA GLY A 307 11.78 9.75 4.52
C GLY A 307 11.13 8.39 4.79
N GLY A 308 9.93 8.16 4.24
CA GLY A 308 9.21 6.89 4.38
C GLY A 308 9.99 5.70 3.80
N ILE A 309 10.58 5.84 2.62
CA ILE A 309 11.33 4.77 1.95
C ILE A 309 12.68 4.54 2.61
N LEU A 310 13.36 5.58 3.10
CA LEU A 310 14.58 5.41 3.90
C LEU A 310 14.30 4.53 5.13
N TYR A 311 13.20 4.81 5.83
CA TYR A 311 12.78 3.99 6.96
C TYR A 311 12.36 2.57 6.55
N ALA A 312 11.63 2.44 5.43
CA ALA A 312 11.25 1.13 4.87
C ALA A 312 12.49 0.28 4.52
N ASN A 313 13.53 0.88 3.94
CA ASN A 313 14.80 0.21 3.65
C ASN A 313 15.46 -0.31 4.93
N LEU A 314 15.49 0.49 5.99
CA LEU A 314 16.00 0.07 7.29
C LEU A 314 15.22 -1.14 7.84
N ILE A 315 13.89 -1.13 7.75
CA ILE A 315 13.06 -2.26 8.21
C ILE A 315 13.33 -3.51 7.37
N VAL A 316 13.45 -3.40 6.05
CA VAL A 316 13.78 -4.54 5.19
C VAL A 316 15.15 -5.11 5.55
N GLU A 317 16.15 -4.27 5.79
CA GLU A 317 17.46 -4.76 6.21
C GLU A 317 17.41 -5.46 7.57
N LEU A 318 16.73 -4.88 8.55
CA LEU A 318 16.55 -5.52 9.87
C LEU A 318 15.86 -6.87 9.73
N LYS A 319 14.81 -6.94 8.90
CA LYS A 319 14.08 -8.18 8.65
C LYS A 319 14.95 -9.21 7.91
N ILE A 320 15.73 -8.81 6.90
CA ILE A 320 16.69 -9.69 6.22
C ILE A 320 17.72 -10.24 7.20
N ARG A 321 18.30 -9.41 8.07
CA ARG A 321 19.27 -9.85 9.09
C ARG A 321 18.64 -10.84 10.06
N TYR A 322 17.44 -10.54 10.56
CA TYR A 322 16.68 -11.45 11.43
C TYR A 322 16.42 -12.80 10.78
N ILE A 323 15.94 -12.79 9.53
CA ILE A 323 15.63 -13.99 8.77
C ILE A 323 16.89 -14.80 8.47
N LYS A 324 18.01 -14.15 8.12
CA LYS A 324 19.30 -14.83 7.90
C LYS A 324 19.78 -15.53 9.16
N ARG A 325 19.70 -14.87 10.33
CA ARG A 325 20.01 -15.50 11.62
C ARG A 325 19.15 -16.73 11.87
N LYS A 326 17.83 -16.60 11.70
CA LYS A 326 16.90 -17.74 11.84
C LYS A 326 17.21 -18.88 10.88
N THR A 327 17.53 -18.56 9.63
CA THR A 327 17.85 -19.54 8.59
C THR A 327 19.11 -20.32 8.96
N ASN A 328 20.15 -19.63 9.44
CA ASN A 328 21.39 -20.26 9.90
C ASN A 328 21.15 -21.17 11.11
N THR A 329 20.39 -20.72 12.12
CA THR A 329 20.06 -21.56 13.28
C THR A 329 19.27 -22.82 12.88
N ILE A 330 18.34 -22.69 11.92
CA ILE A 330 17.62 -23.85 11.39
C ILE A 330 18.58 -24.79 10.64
N LEU A 331 19.54 -24.24 9.88
CA LEU A 331 20.53 -25.02 9.15
C LEU A 331 21.49 -25.77 10.10
N GLU A 332 21.95 -25.12 11.16
CA GLU A 332 22.77 -25.72 12.21
C GLU A 332 22.03 -26.88 12.88
N ASN A 333 20.77 -26.68 13.29
CA ASN A 333 19.94 -27.75 13.85
C ASN A 333 19.77 -28.94 12.88
N MET A 334 19.62 -28.68 11.57
CA MET A 334 19.54 -29.74 10.57
C MET A 334 20.84 -30.53 10.42
N LEU A 335 22.00 -29.88 10.58
CA LEU A 335 23.31 -30.54 10.50
C LEU A 335 23.58 -31.40 11.73
N ASP A 336 23.13 -30.96 12.91
CA ASP A 336 23.34 -31.67 14.17
C ASP A 336 22.41 -32.89 14.30
N ASN A 337 21.20 -32.81 13.75
CA ASN A 337 20.22 -33.89 13.79
C ASN A 337 20.59 -35.04 12.83
N LYS A 338 20.37 -36.30 13.27
CA LYS A 338 20.55 -37.49 12.41
C LYS A 338 19.56 -37.54 11.24
N LYS A 339 18.38 -36.93 11.39
CA LYS A 339 17.33 -36.95 10.37
C LYS A 339 16.66 -35.59 10.22
N ILE A 340 16.55 -35.10 9.00
CA ILE A 340 15.95 -33.79 8.72
C ILE A 340 14.42 -33.90 8.67
N GLU A 341 13.74 -33.32 9.65
CA GLU A 341 12.27 -33.27 9.68
C GLU A 341 11.71 -32.40 8.54
N ASN A 342 10.59 -32.85 7.95
CA ASN A 342 9.87 -32.08 6.92
C ASN A 342 9.44 -30.68 7.41
N LYS A 343 9.12 -30.55 8.70
CA LYS A 343 8.74 -29.29 9.32
C LYS A 343 9.90 -28.28 9.33
N GLU A 344 11.09 -28.72 9.68
CA GLU A 344 12.29 -27.87 9.69
C GLU A 344 12.66 -27.44 8.27
N ARG A 345 12.57 -28.36 7.30
CA ARG A 345 12.78 -28.08 5.87
C ARG A 345 11.88 -26.96 5.37
N LYS A 346 10.59 -27.06 5.63
CA LYS A 346 9.61 -26.02 5.24
C LYS A 346 9.92 -24.69 5.91
N ARG A 347 10.36 -24.68 7.18
CA ARG A 347 10.78 -23.47 7.89
C ARG A 347 12.01 -22.84 7.23
N TYR A 348 13.02 -23.63 6.88
CA TYR A 348 14.23 -23.17 6.21
C TYR A 348 13.91 -22.44 4.90
N PHE A 349 13.10 -23.05 4.03
CA PHE A 349 12.71 -22.43 2.76
C PHE A 349 11.75 -21.24 2.94
N TYR A 350 10.86 -21.25 3.95
CA TYR A 350 10.01 -20.10 4.26
C TYR A 350 10.83 -18.83 4.56
N TYR A 351 11.94 -19.01 5.27
CA TYR A 351 12.88 -17.96 5.61
C TYR A 351 13.89 -17.65 4.48
N GLY A 352 13.70 -18.18 3.27
CA GLY A 352 14.56 -17.87 2.12
C GLY A 352 15.90 -18.60 2.15
N GLY A 353 15.95 -19.77 2.80
CA GLY A 353 17.12 -20.63 2.77
C GLY A 353 17.54 -21.05 1.37
N ASP A 354 18.84 -21.17 1.18
CA ASP A 354 19.45 -21.54 -0.10
C ASP A 354 19.36 -23.05 -0.34
N LYS A 355 18.90 -23.42 -1.53
CA LYS A 355 18.80 -24.81 -2.00
C LYS A 355 20.16 -25.51 -2.06
N VAL A 356 21.25 -24.80 -2.35
CA VAL A 356 22.60 -25.39 -2.40
C VAL A 356 23.03 -25.85 -1.00
N HIS A 357 22.90 -24.97 -0.01
CA HIS A 357 23.20 -25.29 1.38
C HIS A 357 22.32 -26.45 1.90
N TYR A 358 21.03 -26.46 1.56
CA TYR A 358 20.16 -27.58 1.92
C TYR A 358 20.59 -28.90 1.28
N LYS A 359 20.98 -28.90 0.00
CA LYS A 359 21.49 -30.10 -0.69
C LYS A 359 22.78 -30.62 -0.06
N LEU A 360 23.65 -29.73 0.41
CA LEU A 360 24.86 -30.12 1.15
C LEU A 360 24.51 -30.79 2.48
N CYS A 361 23.61 -30.21 3.27
CA CYS A 361 23.14 -30.82 4.52
C CYS A 361 22.57 -32.23 4.31
N ARG A 362 21.77 -32.43 3.25
CA ARG A 362 21.23 -33.76 2.92
C ARG A 362 22.31 -34.77 2.55
N LYS A 363 23.38 -34.36 1.85
CA LYS A 363 24.49 -35.26 1.56
C LYS A 363 25.21 -35.71 2.84
N PHE A 364 25.38 -34.82 3.81
CA PHE A 364 25.94 -35.17 5.12
C PHE A 364 25.03 -36.14 5.91
N GLU A 365 23.71 -36.00 5.80
CA GLU A 365 22.74 -36.96 6.35
C GLU A 365 22.93 -38.35 5.70
N ASP A 366 22.96 -38.43 4.37
CA ASP A 366 23.16 -39.67 3.62
C ASP A 366 24.53 -40.35 3.89
N GLU A 367 25.55 -39.57 4.27
CA GLU A 367 26.87 -40.08 4.68
C GLU A 367 26.90 -40.57 6.13
N LYS A 368 26.21 -39.89 7.06
CA LYS A 368 26.06 -40.35 8.44
C LYS A 368 25.34 -41.70 8.52
N ASP A 369 24.32 -41.89 7.68
CA ASP A 369 23.56 -43.14 7.59
C ASP A 369 24.36 -44.33 6.99
N LYS A 370 25.56 -44.09 6.43
CA LYS A 370 26.44 -45.14 5.87
C LYS A 370 27.56 -45.58 6.82
N VAL A 371 27.79 -44.84 7.90
CA VAL A 371 28.89 -45.08 8.86
C VAL A 371 28.41 -45.83 10.10
N ASP A 372 27.10 -45.84 10.34
CA ASP A 372 26.39 -46.73 11.28
C ASP A 372 25.86 -47.98 10.56
#